data_AF-A0A964IT57-F1
#
_entry.id   AF-A0A964IT57-F1
#
_cell.length_a   1.000
_cell.length_b   1.000
_cell.length_c   1.000
_cell.angle_alpha   90.00
_cell.angle_beta   90.00
_cell.angle_gamma   90.00
#
_symmetry.space_group_name_H-M   'P 1'
#
loop_
_entity.id
_entity.type
_entity.pdbx_description
1 polymer ?
#
loop_
_entity_poly.entity_id
_entity_poly.type
_entity_poly.pdbx_seq_one_letter_code
_entity_poly.pdbx_strand_id
1 'polypeptide(L)'
;PLNVQDLVQGFELSVVLPLQVRPETFNDFLTHYPPLPVPPVLAAYLVSYGEFILPIMLVLGLGTRFAALGLLIMTVLIQIYVVPEALWTAHVFWATILLVLLSRGPGQISIDAIIRFIAKR
;
A
#
# COMPACT_ATOMS: atom_id res chain seq x y z
N PRO A 1 47.59 3.42 2.32
CA PRO A 1 46.52 4.32 1.83
C PRO A 1 45.21 3.55 1.61
N LEU A 2 44.13 3.93 2.31
CA LEU A 2 42.79 3.37 2.07
C LEU A 2 42.36 3.75 0.65
N ASN A 3 42.14 2.75 -0.20
CA ASN A 3 41.71 2.96 -1.58
C ASN A 3 40.20 3.23 -1.58
N VAL A 4 39.81 4.43 -2.00
CA VAL A 4 38.40 4.87 -2.03
C VAL A 4 37.57 3.99 -3.00
N GLN A 5 38.21 3.33 -3.97
CA GLN A 5 37.54 2.40 -4.89
C GLN A 5 37.05 1.12 -4.21
N ASP A 6 37.64 0.70 -3.09
CA ASP A 6 37.22 -0.52 -2.37
C ASP A 6 35.91 -0.30 -1.56
N LEU A 7 35.51 0.95 -1.33
CA LEU A 7 34.30 1.32 -0.59
C LEU A 7 33.03 1.31 -1.47
N VAL A 8 33.18 1.32 -2.80
CA VAL A 8 32.06 1.46 -3.77
C VAL A 8 31.76 0.15 -4.51
N GLN A 9 32.64 -0.85 -4.44
CA GLN A 9 32.57 -2.09 -5.22
C GLN A 9 31.50 -3.12 -4.79
N GLY A 10 30.73 -2.86 -3.72
CA GLY A 10 29.79 -3.84 -3.16
C GLY A 10 28.30 -3.54 -3.34
N PHE A 11 27.92 -2.42 -3.96
CA PHE A 11 26.53 -1.96 -3.99
C PHE A 11 25.99 -1.82 -5.42
N GLU A 12 25.64 -2.95 -6.04
CA GLU A 12 24.85 -2.98 -7.27
C GLU A 12 23.35 -2.84 -6.94
N LEU A 13 22.89 -1.61 -6.69
CA LEU A 13 21.48 -1.31 -6.54
C LEU A 13 20.79 -1.31 -7.91
N SER A 14 20.26 -2.45 -8.32
CA SER A 14 19.37 -2.55 -9.48
C SER A 14 17.91 -2.39 -9.01
N VAL A 15 17.31 -1.24 -9.34
CA VAL A 15 15.88 -1.00 -9.12
C VAL A 15 15.17 -1.16 -10.46
N VAL A 16 14.45 -2.28 -10.64
CA VAL A 16 13.55 -2.47 -11.77
C VAL A 16 12.17 -2.01 -11.33
N LEU A 17 11.69 -0.91 -11.91
CA LEU A 17 10.34 -0.41 -11.61
C LEU A 17 9.30 -1.29 -12.34
N PRO A 18 8.30 -1.84 -11.62
CA PRO A 18 7.22 -2.58 -12.25
C PRO A 18 6.28 -1.58 -12.96
N LEU A 19 6.56 -1.31 -14.24
CA LEU A 19 5.73 -0.44 -15.08
C LEU A 19 4.43 -1.12 -15.54
N GLN A 20 4.33 -2.43 -15.38
CA GLN A 20 3.20 -3.24 -15.81
C GLN A 20 2.87 -4.27 -14.74
N VAL A 21 1.57 -4.61 -14.66
CA VAL A 21 1.12 -5.74 -13.85
C VAL A 21 1.61 -7.03 -14.48
N ARG A 22 2.18 -7.88 -13.64
CA ARG A 22 2.73 -9.18 -14.03
C ARG A 22 1.63 -10.09 -14.62
N PRO A 23 1.88 -10.78 -15.75
CA PRO A 23 0.94 -11.75 -16.32
C PRO A 23 0.50 -12.81 -15.31
N GLU A 24 1.40 -13.20 -14.41
CA GLU A 24 1.15 -14.18 -13.36
C GLU A 24 0.04 -13.71 -12.39
N THR A 25 0.05 -12.42 -12.03
CA THR A 25 -0.98 -11.85 -11.14
C THR A 25 -2.38 -11.96 -11.76
N PHE A 26 -2.52 -11.77 -13.07
CA PHE A 26 -3.81 -11.99 -13.74
C PHE A 26 -4.25 -13.44 -13.67
N ASN A 27 -3.31 -14.37 -13.89
CA ASN A 27 -3.60 -15.80 -13.81
C ASN A 27 -4.04 -16.21 -12.40
N ASP A 28 -3.41 -15.66 -11.36
CA ASP A 28 -3.77 -15.94 -9.97
C ASP A 28 -5.22 -15.50 -9.67
N PHE A 29 -5.63 -14.31 -10.10
CA PHE A 29 -7.01 -13.85 -9.92
C PHE A 29 -8.04 -14.62 -10.75
N LEU A 30 -7.64 -15.23 -11.86
CA LEU A 30 -8.51 -16.03 -12.70
C LEU A 30 -8.67 -17.48 -12.22
N THR A 31 -7.64 -18.04 -11.57
CA THR A 31 -7.54 -19.48 -11.33
C THR A 31 -7.33 -19.87 -9.87
N HIS A 32 -6.65 -19.04 -9.09
CA HIS A 32 -6.20 -19.40 -7.75
C HIS A 32 -7.01 -18.71 -6.64
N TYR A 33 -7.32 -17.43 -6.79
CA TYR A 33 -8.07 -16.68 -5.79
C TYR A 33 -9.58 -16.89 -5.91
N PRO A 34 -10.30 -16.96 -4.77
CA PRO A 34 -11.75 -16.98 -4.79
C PRO A 34 -12.32 -15.68 -5.37
N PRO A 35 -13.56 -15.72 -5.89
CA PRO A 35 -14.15 -14.59 -6.59
C PRO A 35 -14.35 -13.41 -5.64
N LEU A 36 -13.56 -12.36 -5.86
CA LEU A 36 -13.78 -11.05 -5.27
C LEU A 36 -15.07 -10.42 -5.85
N PRO A 37 -15.71 -9.47 -5.14
CA PRO A 37 -16.88 -8.75 -5.64
C PRO A 37 -16.53 -7.71 -6.74
N VAL A 38 -15.53 -8.01 -7.57
CA VAL A 38 -15.05 -7.23 -8.71
C VAL A 38 -14.52 -8.18 -9.80
N PRO A 39 -14.53 -7.78 -11.08
CA PRO A 39 -13.96 -8.60 -12.14
C PRO A 39 -12.47 -8.94 -11.90
N PRO A 40 -12.01 -10.18 -12.14
CA PRO A 40 -10.64 -10.61 -11.85
C PRO A 40 -9.55 -9.73 -12.46
N VAL A 41 -9.74 -9.29 -13.72
CA VAL A 41 -8.80 -8.40 -14.42
C VAL A 41 -8.70 -7.04 -13.71
N LEU A 42 -9.83 -6.50 -13.26
CA LEU A 42 -9.86 -5.24 -12.51
C LEU A 42 -9.24 -5.42 -11.12
N ALA A 43 -9.53 -6.53 -10.44
CA ALA A 43 -8.91 -6.88 -9.16
C ALA A 43 -7.37 -6.92 -9.27
N ALA A 44 -6.82 -7.55 -10.32
CA ALA A 44 -5.38 -7.61 -10.54
C ALA A 44 -4.75 -6.21 -10.62
N TYR A 45 -5.36 -5.28 -11.35
CA TYR A 45 -4.89 -3.89 -11.39
C TYR A 45 -5.05 -3.16 -10.06
N LEU A 46 -6.22 -3.26 -9.42
CA LEU A 46 -6.51 -2.57 -8.17
C LEU A 46 -5.58 -3.01 -7.04
N VAL A 47 -5.33 -4.31 -6.91
CA VAL A 47 -4.42 -4.85 -5.88
C VAL A 47 -2.98 -4.47 -6.19
N SER A 48 -2.52 -4.69 -7.43
CA SER A 48 -1.12 -4.41 -7.82
C SER A 48 -0.75 -2.94 -7.69
N TYR A 49 -1.65 -2.01 -8.01
CA TYR A 49 -1.36 -0.59 -7.81
C TYR A 49 -1.67 -0.13 -6.39
N GLY A 50 -2.74 -0.65 -5.79
CA GLY A 50 -3.18 -0.28 -4.45
C GLY A 50 -2.16 -0.61 -3.37
N GLU A 51 -1.45 -1.74 -3.50
CA GLU A 51 -0.43 -2.16 -2.54
C GLU A 51 0.76 -1.21 -2.45
N PHE A 52 1.05 -0.43 -3.50
CA PHE A 52 2.13 0.56 -3.50
C PHE A 52 1.62 1.98 -3.30
N ILE A 53 0.59 2.38 -4.06
CA ILE A 53 0.13 3.78 -4.06
C ILE A 53 -0.47 4.16 -2.71
N LEU A 54 -1.31 3.31 -2.10
CA LEU A 54 -2.00 3.66 -0.86
C LEU A 54 -1.04 3.81 0.33
N PRO A 55 -0.07 2.91 0.56
CA PRO A 55 0.93 3.11 1.61
C PRO A 55 1.81 4.34 1.37
N ILE A 56 2.20 4.62 0.13
CA ILE A 56 3.00 5.81 -0.19
C ILE A 56 2.20 7.08 0.13
N MET A 57 0.94 7.15 -0.30
CA MET A 57 0.05 8.27 0.03
C MET A 57 -0.09 8.44 1.55
N LEU A 58 -0.24 7.34 2.29
CA LEU A 58 -0.39 7.35 3.74
C LEU A 58 0.89 7.87 4.44
N VAL A 59 2.06 7.40 4.02
CA VAL A 59 3.37 7.81 4.58
C VAL A 59 3.63 9.30 4.33
N LEU A 60 3.34 9.78 3.13
CA LEU A 60 3.44 11.20 2.80
C LEU A 60 2.36 12.05 3.50
N GLY A 61 1.31 11.40 4.03
CA GLY A 61 0.16 12.07 4.59
C GLY A 61 -0.61 12.87 3.53
N LEU A 62 -0.73 12.33 2.31
CA LEU A 62 -1.50 12.88 1.21
C LEU A 62 -2.87 12.17 1.15
N GLY A 63 -3.94 12.89 1.45
CA GLY A 63 -5.28 12.32 1.54
C GLY A 63 -5.36 11.21 2.60
N THR A 64 -4.79 11.44 3.79
CA THR A 64 -4.54 10.41 4.82
C THR A 64 -5.77 9.55 5.14
N ARG A 65 -6.96 10.17 5.23
CA ARG A 65 -8.22 9.45 5.47
C ARG A 65 -8.62 8.56 4.29
N PHE A 66 -8.43 9.02 3.06
CA PHE A 66 -8.72 8.24 1.85
C PHE A 66 -7.75 7.07 1.71
N ALA A 67 -6.46 7.31 1.91
CA ALA A 67 -5.44 6.26 1.89
C ALA A 67 -5.70 5.19 2.97
N ALA A 68 -6.02 5.63 4.20
CA ALA A 68 -6.33 4.73 5.30
C ALA A 68 -7.61 3.91 5.04
N LEU A 69 -8.66 4.53 4.49
CA LEU A 69 -9.90 3.84 4.12
C LEU A 69 -9.65 2.81 3.01
N GLY A 70 -8.87 3.16 1.97
CA GLY A 70 -8.52 2.24 0.90
C GLY A 70 -7.77 1.01 1.41
N LEU A 71 -6.78 1.22 2.28
CA LEU A 71 -6.03 0.12 2.92
C LEU A 71 -6.92 -0.73 3.84
N LEU A 72 -7.89 -0.11 4.53
CA LEU A 72 -8.83 -0.85 5.38
C LEU A 72 -9.75 -1.73 4.54
N ILE A 73 -10.27 -1.22 3.42
CA ILE A 73 -11.08 -2.01 2.48
C ILE A 73 -10.28 -3.17 1.92
N MET A 74 -9.02 -2.94 1.50
CA MET A 74 -8.13 -4.01 1.05
C MET A 74 -7.90 -5.07 2.13
N THR A 75 -7.63 -4.64 3.37
CA THR A 75 -7.45 -5.53 4.53
C THR A 75 -8.69 -6.39 4.76
N VAL A 76 -9.89 -5.81 4.70
CA VAL A 76 -11.15 -6.55 4.86
C VAL A 76 -11.39 -7.54 3.72
N LEU A 77 -11.12 -7.15 2.47
CA LEU A 77 -11.28 -8.05 1.33
C LEU A 77 -10.30 -9.24 1.40
N ILE A 78 -9.04 -8.99 1.74
CA ILE A 78 -8.05 -10.05 1.93
C ILE A 78 -8.46 -10.98 3.08
N GLN A 79 -8.93 -10.41 4.19
CA GLN A 79 -9.40 -11.18 5.35
C GLN A 79 -10.62 -12.05 5.05
N ILE A 80 -11.57 -11.58 4.24
CA ILE A 80 -12.80 -12.34 3.96
C ILE A 80 -12.56 -13.38 2.87
N TYR A 81 -11.82 -13.02 1.82
CA TYR A 81 -11.73 -13.83 0.61
C TYR A 81 -10.41 -14.60 0.51
N VAL A 82 -9.27 -14.03 0.90
CA VAL A 82 -7.97 -14.60 0.54
C VAL A 82 -7.34 -15.39 1.68
N VAL A 83 -7.18 -14.78 2.87
CA VAL A 83 -6.44 -15.36 4.01
C VAL A 83 -7.24 -15.18 5.32
N PRO A 84 -8.32 -15.95 5.53
CA PRO A 84 -9.20 -15.78 6.70
C PRO A 84 -8.54 -16.12 8.04
N GLU A 85 -7.55 -16.98 8.06
CA GLU A 85 -6.81 -17.40 9.25
C GLU A 85 -5.88 -16.31 9.81
N ALA A 86 -5.53 -15.29 9.02
CA ALA A 86 -4.59 -14.24 9.40
C ALA A 86 -5.22 -13.09 10.21
N LEU A 87 -6.47 -13.27 10.68
CA LEU A 87 -7.22 -12.24 11.43
C LEU A 87 -6.46 -11.77 12.66
N TRP A 88 -6.06 -12.72 13.50
CA TRP A 88 -5.43 -12.45 14.79
C TRP A 88 -3.94 -12.11 14.67
N THR A 89 -3.28 -12.57 13.62
CA THR A 89 -1.83 -12.40 13.44
C THR A 89 -1.48 -11.08 12.77
N ALA A 90 -2.31 -10.59 11.83
CA ALA A 90 -1.99 -9.41 11.04
C ALA A 90 -3.18 -8.45 10.86
N HIS A 91 -4.34 -8.94 10.41
CA HIS A 91 -5.37 -8.03 9.89
C HIS A 91 -6.02 -7.17 10.98
N VAL A 92 -6.21 -7.68 12.21
CA VAL A 92 -6.71 -6.86 13.33
C VAL A 92 -5.74 -5.74 13.68
N PHE A 93 -4.43 -6.01 13.71
CA PHE A 93 -3.43 -5.00 14.01
C PHE A 93 -3.45 -3.87 12.97
N TRP A 94 -3.44 -4.22 11.68
CA TRP A 94 -3.51 -3.21 10.63
C TRP A 94 -4.85 -2.46 10.62
N ALA A 95 -5.97 -3.17 10.76
CA ALA A 95 -7.29 -2.56 10.79
C ALA A 95 -7.44 -1.55 11.94
N THR A 96 -6.94 -1.86 13.14
CA THR A 96 -7.02 -0.93 14.29
C THR A 96 -6.20 0.34 14.05
N ILE A 97 -4.98 0.23 13.52
CA ILE A 97 -4.15 1.40 13.18
C ILE A 97 -4.83 2.28 12.12
N LEU A 98 -5.35 1.65 11.07
CA LEU A 98 -6.05 2.35 9.98
C LEU A 98 -7.33 3.03 10.45
N LEU A 99 -8.08 2.40 11.37
CA LEU A 99 -9.25 3.01 12.00
C LEU A 99 -8.88 4.23 12.84
N VAL A 100 -7.78 4.17 13.59
CA VAL A 100 -7.28 5.34 14.35
C VAL A 100 -6.92 6.49 13.40
N LEU A 101 -6.24 6.20 12.29
CA LEU A 101 -5.91 7.18 11.25
C LEU A 101 -7.17 7.77 10.61
N LEU A 102 -8.20 6.95 10.38
CA LEU A 102 -9.46 7.40 9.82
C LEU A 102 -10.20 8.35 10.80
N SER A 103 -10.24 8.00 12.09
CA SER A 103 -10.87 8.82 13.13
C SER A 103 -10.11 10.12 13.40
N ARG A 104 -8.79 10.05 13.62
CA ARG A 104 -7.98 11.22 13.98
C ARG A 104 -7.61 12.09 12.78
N GLY A 105 -7.45 11.50 11.61
CA GLY A 105 -7.02 12.20 10.39
C GLY A 105 -5.51 12.45 10.32
N PRO A 106 -5.06 13.30 9.39
CA PRO A 106 -3.65 13.57 9.13
C PRO A 106 -2.92 14.22 10.32
N GLY A 107 -1.64 13.85 10.52
CA GLY A 107 -0.77 14.46 11.51
C GLY A 107 -0.27 15.86 11.12
N GLN A 108 0.38 16.58 12.05
CA GLN A 108 0.85 17.97 11.84
C GLN A 108 1.96 18.11 10.78
N ILE A 109 2.71 17.04 10.51
CA ILE A 109 3.83 17.01 9.54
C ILE A 109 3.38 16.44 8.18
N SER A 110 2.08 16.20 7.98
CA SER A 110 1.55 15.66 6.72
C SER A 110 1.53 16.69 5.58
N ILE A 111 1.60 16.22 4.33
CA ILE A 111 1.32 17.08 3.17
C ILE A 111 -0.08 17.69 3.27
N ASP A 112 -1.08 16.96 3.77
CA ASP A 112 -2.42 17.48 4.04
C ASP A 112 -2.40 18.71 4.98
N ALA A 113 -1.56 18.70 6.02
CA ALA A 113 -1.39 19.81 6.95
C ALA A 113 -0.67 21.00 6.28
N ILE A 114 0.35 20.74 5.47
CA ILE A 114 1.07 21.77 4.71
C ILE A 114 0.13 22.47 3.73
N ILE A 115 -0.67 21.72 2.96
CA ILE A 115 -1.66 22.26 2.02
C ILE A 115 -2.68 23.12 2.78
N ARG A 116 -3.19 22.64 3.92
CA ARG A 116 -4.12 23.40 4.76
C ARG A 116 -3.52 24.69 5.30
N PHE A 117 -2.23 24.67 5.66
CA PHE A 117 -1.52 25.85 6.15
C PHE A 117 -1.36 26.90 5.05
N ILE A 118 -0.91 26.48 3.86
CA ILE A 118 -0.74 27.37 2.70
C ILE A 118 -2.08 27.97 2.26
N ALA A 119 -3.14 27.15 2.17
CA ALA A 119 -4.46 27.61 1.71
C ALA A 119 -5.18 28.56 2.69
N LYS A 120 -4.74 28.62 3.96
CA LYS A 120 -5.29 29.54 4.96
C LYS A 120 -4.55 30.87 5.04
N ARG A 121 -3.45 31.04 4.29
CA ARG A 121 -2.61 32.22 4.25
C ARG A 121 -2.92 33.06 3.02
#